data_AF-A0A554LBU0-F1
#
_entry.id   AF-A0A554LBU0-F1
#
_cell.length_a   1.000
_cell.length_b   1.000
_cell.length_c   1.000
_cell.angle_alpha   90.00
_cell.angle_beta   90.00
_cell.angle_gamma   90.00
#
_symmetry.space_group_name_H-M   'P 1'
#
loop_
_entity.id
_entity.type
_entity.pdbx_description
1 polymer ?
#
loop_
_entity_poly.entity_id
_entity_poly.type
_entity_poly.pdbx_seq_one_letter_code
_entity_poly.pdbx_strand_id
1 'polypeptide(L)'
;MKETMVRQETVAEIAEFGKDHGVIHEMIVTGRKMGAGRNFYSALAHNEELFARTVAFVANGGEDVVREIAVSVPQIAVSVPLSEAEQAAIAILGQGKVLTRAQTKGEAELPIRYSEDTLRACAKENVEQGTDWRLVYLRGNSLRQERERVGINRKRQPCFHNNDWWLSEKEDNWATEKFEAGYYLIDFNGRFGRTSWQNQENVIVQLGPEFERAHEAMVTEAALRIFEATGERLLETWYYWGRSLDS
;
A
#
# COMPACT_ATOMS: atom_id res chain seq x y z
N MET A 1 -3.32 57.65 37.67
CA MET A 1 -3.41 56.19 37.90
C MET A 1 -4.48 55.65 36.98
N LYS A 2 -4.11 54.83 36.00
CA LYS A 2 -5.05 54.16 35.09
C LYS A 2 -5.07 52.68 35.46
N GLU A 3 -6.15 52.24 36.10
CA GLU A 3 -6.49 50.83 36.20
C GLU A 3 -6.75 50.32 34.79
N THR A 4 -5.96 49.33 34.37
CA THR A 4 -6.17 48.63 33.09
C THR A 4 -6.69 47.24 33.42
N MET A 5 -7.91 47.00 32.97
CA MET A 5 -8.62 45.72 33.00
C MET A 5 -7.75 44.62 32.38
N VAL A 6 -7.52 43.55 33.15
CA VAL A 6 -7.00 42.28 32.62
C VAL A 6 -8.18 41.56 31.97
N ARG A 7 -8.21 41.53 30.63
CA ARG A 7 -9.05 40.58 29.88
C ARG A 7 -8.48 39.18 30.10
N GLN A 8 -9.33 38.25 30.53
CA GLN A 8 -9.06 36.82 30.41
C GLN A 8 -9.04 36.47 28.92
N GLU A 9 -7.84 36.29 28.37
CA GLU A 9 -7.67 35.64 27.08
C GLU A 9 -7.75 34.13 27.29
N THR A 10 -8.84 33.57 26.78
CA THR A 10 -9.03 32.15 26.51
C THR A 10 -7.78 31.58 25.83
N VAL A 11 -7.27 30.49 26.40
CA VAL A 11 -6.17 29.70 25.85
C VAL A 11 -6.60 29.14 24.49
N ALA A 12 -6.28 29.89 23.44
CA ALA A 12 -6.33 29.46 22.07
C ALA A 12 -4.97 28.84 21.69
N GLU A 13 -5.05 27.86 20.79
CA GLU A 13 -3.98 27.43 19.89
C GLU A 13 -2.85 26.60 20.51
N ILE A 14 -3.15 25.31 20.73
CA ILE A 14 -2.14 24.27 20.54
C ILE A 14 -1.76 24.32 19.05
N ALA A 15 -0.59 24.88 18.79
CA ALA A 15 -0.03 25.05 17.46
C ALA A 15 0.08 23.70 16.73
N GLU A 16 -0.73 23.50 15.69
CA GLU A 16 -0.55 22.44 14.71
C GLU A 16 0.77 22.69 13.96
N PHE A 17 1.75 21.83 14.25
CA PHE A 17 3.02 21.75 13.55
C PHE A 17 2.80 21.60 12.03
N GLY A 18 3.36 22.51 11.22
CA GLY A 18 3.46 22.36 9.77
C GLY A 18 2.70 23.37 8.89
N LYS A 19 1.93 24.31 9.46
CA LYS A 19 1.16 25.29 8.67
C LYS A 19 1.98 26.44 8.02
N ASP A 20 3.23 26.63 8.42
CA ASP A 20 4.02 27.83 8.03
C ASP A 20 4.74 27.75 6.67
N HIS A 21 4.59 26.64 5.92
CA HIS A 21 5.16 26.51 4.58
C HIS A 21 4.04 26.24 3.57
N GLY A 22 3.42 27.32 3.11
CA GLY A 22 2.22 27.32 2.28
C GLY A 22 2.19 26.30 1.13
N VAL A 23 1.04 25.64 1.04
CA VAL A 23 0.50 24.83 -0.08
C VAL A 23 1.08 23.43 -0.25
N ILE A 24 0.83 22.53 0.70
CA ILE A 24 0.90 21.07 0.45
C ILE A 24 -0.29 20.39 1.16
N HIS A 25 -1.09 19.60 0.43
CA HIS A 25 -2.32 19.00 0.95
C HIS A 25 -2.05 17.58 1.43
N GLU A 26 -2.50 17.25 2.64
CA GLU A 26 -2.47 15.90 3.22
C GLU A 26 -3.56 15.04 2.54
N MET A 27 -3.19 13.99 1.81
CA MET A 27 -4.14 13.11 1.10
C MET A 27 -3.94 11.64 1.48
N ILE A 28 -5.02 10.86 1.37
CA ILE A 28 -5.00 9.41 1.65
C ILE A 28 -4.79 8.62 0.36
N VAL A 29 -3.96 7.59 0.45
CA VAL A 29 -3.97 6.41 -0.42
C VAL A 29 -4.84 5.33 0.23
N THR A 30 -5.96 4.98 -0.41
CA THR A 30 -6.79 3.86 0.05
C THR A 30 -6.39 2.57 -0.65
N GLY A 31 -6.20 1.49 0.12
CA GLY A 31 -6.11 0.12 -0.39
C GLY A 31 -7.44 -0.61 -0.21
N ARG A 32 -7.66 -1.71 -0.94
CA ARG A 32 -8.78 -2.61 -0.62
C ARG A 32 -8.37 -3.66 0.42
N LYS A 33 -9.18 -3.78 1.48
CA LYS A 33 -9.03 -4.72 2.59
C LYS A 33 -9.09 -6.17 2.11
N MET A 34 -8.28 -6.97 2.79
CA MET A 34 -8.07 -8.38 2.53
C MET A 34 -8.97 -9.28 3.38
N GLY A 35 -9.51 -10.32 2.75
CA GLY A 35 -10.20 -11.40 3.43
C GLY A 35 -11.69 -11.18 3.61
N ALA A 36 -12.36 -12.26 3.97
CA ALA A 36 -13.80 -12.30 3.95
C ALA A 36 -14.37 -11.72 5.24
N GLY A 37 -15.35 -10.83 5.13
CA GLY A 37 -15.89 -10.11 6.28
C GLY A 37 -16.54 -11.04 7.32
N ARG A 38 -16.95 -10.47 8.45
CA ARG A 38 -17.68 -11.20 9.52
C ARG A 38 -18.80 -12.09 8.97
N ASN A 39 -19.51 -11.62 7.95
CA ASN A 39 -20.59 -12.35 7.29
C ASN A 39 -20.12 -13.63 6.59
N PHE A 40 -18.92 -13.65 6.01
CA PHE A 40 -18.35 -14.85 5.42
C PHE A 40 -17.93 -15.85 6.48
N TYR A 41 -17.24 -15.43 7.54
CA TYR A 41 -16.88 -16.35 8.63
C TYR A 41 -18.11 -16.88 9.36
N SER A 42 -19.19 -16.09 9.47
CA SER A 42 -20.48 -16.56 9.95
C SER A 42 -21.12 -17.57 8.99
N ALA A 43 -21.08 -17.34 7.67
CA ALA A 43 -21.60 -18.30 6.70
C ALA A 43 -20.77 -19.60 6.66
N LEU A 44 -19.45 -19.49 6.79
CA LEU A 44 -18.51 -20.61 6.87
C LEU A 44 -18.76 -21.47 8.11
N ALA A 45 -19.05 -20.86 9.26
CA ALA A 45 -19.37 -21.56 10.50
C ALA A 45 -20.70 -22.34 10.46
N HIS A 46 -21.59 -22.00 9.52
CA HIS A 46 -22.89 -22.65 9.35
C HIS A 46 -22.96 -23.58 8.13
N ASN A 47 -21.85 -23.74 7.40
CA ASN A 47 -21.78 -24.59 6.21
C ASN A 47 -20.59 -25.55 6.31
N GLU A 48 -20.87 -26.75 6.80
CA GLU A 48 -19.90 -27.81 7.07
C GLU A 48 -19.13 -28.24 5.82
N GLU A 49 -19.79 -28.25 4.65
CA GLU A 49 -19.16 -28.58 3.37
C GLU A 49 -18.17 -27.50 2.93
N LEU A 50 -18.54 -26.22 3.07
CA LEU A 50 -17.67 -25.09 2.74
C LEU A 50 -16.48 -24.99 3.70
N PHE A 51 -16.70 -25.28 4.98
CA PHE A 51 -15.65 -25.37 5.99
C PHE A 51 -14.67 -26.50 5.68
N ALA A 52 -15.17 -27.71 5.38
CA ALA A 52 -14.34 -28.85 5.05
C ALA A 52 -13.49 -28.61 3.79
N ARG A 53 -14.03 -27.97 2.76
CA ARG A 53 -13.29 -27.60 1.55
C ARG A 53 -12.19 -26.57 1.83
N THR A 54 -12.48 -25.58 2.68
CA THR A 54 -11.51 -24.54 3.05
C THR A 54 -10.38 -25.12 3.90
N VAL A 55 -10.70 -26.01 4.83
CA VAL A 55 -9.70 -26.73 5.66
C VAL A 55 -8.87 -27.67 4.79
N ALA A 56 -9.46 -28.40 3.85
CA ALA A 56 -8.72 -29.28 2.94
C ALA A 56 -7.75 -28.50 2.03
N PHE A 57 -8.15 -27.32 1.55
CA PHE A 57 -7.29 -26.43 0.77
C PHE A 57 -6.06 -25.96 1.57
N VAL A 58 -6.26 -25.58 2.84
CA VAL A 58 -5.18 -25.12 3.74
C VAL A 58 -4.31 -26.29 4.22
N ALA A 59 -4.91 -27.44 4.53
CA ALA A 59 -4.22 -28.60 5.10
C ALA A 59 -3.34 -29.34 4.07
N ASN A 60 -3.68 -29.27 2.78
CA ASN A 60 -2.89 -29.89 1.71
C ASN A 60 -1.84 -28.94 1.09
N GLY A 61 -1.55 -27.80 1.76
CA GLY A 61 -0.46 -26.88 1.39
C GLY A 61 -0.55 -26.25 0.01
N GLY A 62 -1.62 -26.49 -0.76
CA GLY A 62 -1.69 -26.12 -2.18
C GLY A 62 -0.57 -26.74 -3.06
N GLU A 63 0.13 -27.79 -2.59
CA GLU A 63 1.51 -28.09 -2.98
C GLU A 63 1.73 -29.26 -3.98
N ASP A 64 0.69 -29.95 -4.45
CA ASP A 64 0.87 -31.21 -5.20
C ASP A 64 1.15 -31.09 -6.73
N VAL A 65 1.89 -30.07 -7.19
CA VAL A 65 2.31 -30.01 -8.62
C VAL A 65 3.81 -29.68 -8.85
N VAL A 66 4.61 -29.37 -7.84
CA VAL A 66 6.01 -28.95 -8.08
C VAL A 66 7.02 -29.99 -7.60
N ARG A 67 7.21 -31.06 -8.39
CA ARG A 67 8.42 -31.89 -8.31
C ARG A 67 9.04 -32.09 -9.69
N GLU A 68 10.37 -32.05 -9.67
CA GLU A 68 11.35 -32.23 -10.73
C GLU A 68 11.76 -31.00 -11.55
N ILE A 69 13.09 -30.92 -11.76
CA ILE A 69 13.89 -29.90 -12.42
C ILE A 69 14.42 -28.78 -11.48
N ALA A 70 15.18 -29.21 -10.47
CA ALA A 70 16.27 -28.41 -9.92
C ALA A 70 17.59 -29.16 -10.13
N VAL A 71 18.17 -29.04 -11.33
CA VAL A 71 19.58 -29.38 -11.59
C VAL A 71 20.25 -28.21 -12.31
N SER A 72 21.01 -27.45 -11.53
CA SER A 72 22.31 -26.84 -11.84
C SER A 72 22.55 -26.19 -13.22
N VAL A 73 22.37 -24.86 -13.37
CA VAL A 73 23.09 -24.04 -14.38
C VAL A 73 23.28 -22.58 -13.88
N PRO A 74 24.41 -21.89 -14.21
CA PRO A 74 24.77 -20.55 -13.71
C PRO A 74 23.95 -19.38 -14.27
N GLN A 75 24.09 -18.22 -13.63
CA GLN A 75 23.50 -16.91 -13.92
C GLN A 75 23.28 -16.60 -15.41
N ILE A 76 22.05 -16.85 -15.87
CA ILE A 76 21.44 -16.18 -17.02
C ILE A 76 20.27 -15.40 -16.42
N ALA A 77 20.03 -14.17 -16.88
CA ALA A 77 18.86 -13.38 -16.46
C ALA A 77 17.59 -14.15 -16.87
N VAL A 78 17.12 -15.04 -16.01
CA VAL A 78 15.87 -15.76 -16.19
C VAL A 78 14.78 -14.71 -16.04
N SER A 79 14.16 -14.34 -17.17
CA SER A 79 12.91 -13.60 -17.14
C SER A 79 11.92 -14.46 -16.37
N VAL A 80 11.58 -14.05 -15.14
CA VAL A 80 10.56 -14.75 -14.35
C VAL A 80 9.26 -14.70 -15.16
N PRO A 81 8.72 -15.85 -15.59
CA PRO A 81 7.56 -15.87 -16.49
C PRO A 81 6.33 -15.33 -15.76
N LEU A 82 5.43 -14.66 -16.47
CA LEU A 82 4.20 -14.16 -15.85
C LEU A 82 3.25 -15.30 -15.51
N SER A 83 2.68 -15.29 -14.31
CA SER A 83 1.63 -16.24 -13.94
C SER A 83 0.34 -15.96 -14.72
N GLU A 84 -0.55 -16.95 -14.82
CA GLU A 84 -1.86 -16.76 -15.47
C GLU A 84 -2.67 -15.64 -14.80
N ALA A 85 -2.58 -15.53 -13.47
CA ALA A 85 -3.25 -14.48 -12.71
C ALA A 85 -2.68 -13.08 -13.02
N GLU A 86 -1.35 -12.96 -13.18
CA GLU A 86 -0.71 -11.70 -13.61
C GLU A 86 -1.16 -11.29 -15.02
N GLN A 87 -1.22 -12.25 -15.94
CA GLN A 87 -1.69 -12.02 -17.31
C GLN A 87 -3.16 -11.57 -17.34
N ALA A 88 -4.02 -12.22 -16.56
CA ALA A 88 -5.43 -11.84 -16.44
C ALA A 88 -5.59 -10.44 -15.84
N ALA A 89 -4.84 -10.11 -14.78
CA ALA A 89 -4.85 -8.77 -14.19
C ALA A 89 -4.38 -7.70 -15.18
N ILE A 90 -3.33 -7.97 -15.97
CA ILE A 90 -2.86 -7.07 -17.03
C ILE A 90 -3.94 -6.88 -18.11
N ALA A 91 -4.64 -7.95 -18.50
CA ALA A 91 -5.72 -7.86 -19.48
C ALA A 91 -6.91 -7.01 -18.98
N ILE A 92 -7.16 -6.98 -17.67
CA ILE A 92 -8.26 -6.23 -17.05
C ILE A 92 -7.89 -4.77 -16.76
N LEU A 93 -6.79 -4.55 -16.04
CA LEU A 93 -6.36 -3.21 -15.57
C LEU A 93 -5.49 -2.46 -16.58
N GLY A 94 -4.84 -3.19 -17.49
CA GLY A 94 -3.85 -2.68 -18.43
C GLY A 94 -2.41 -2.78 -17.91
N GLN A 95 -1.46 -2.94 -18.84
CA GLN A 95 -0.04 -3.13 -18.55
C GLN A 95 0.58 -2.03 -17.69
N GLY A 96 0.12 -0.78 -17.83
CA GLY A 96 0.62 0.35 -17.05
C GLY A 96 0.09 0.42 -15.61
N LYS A 97 -0.89 -0.43 -15.25
CA LYS A 97 -1.54 -0.45 -13.93
C LYS A 97 -1.20 -1.69 -13.12
N VAL A 98 -0.42 -2.62 -13.67
CA VAL A 98 -0.01 -3.84 -12.99
C VAL A 98 1.51 -3.89 -12.92
N LEU A 99 2.05 -3.93 -11.70
CA LEU A 99 3.48 -4.14 -11.45
C LEU A 99 3.70 -5.54 -10.89
N THR A 100 4.32 -6.40 -11.69
CA THR A 100 4.42 -7.84 -11.42
C THR A 100 5.60 -8.20 -10.53
N ARG A 101 5.61 -9.43 -10.00
CA ARG A 101 6.76 -9.97 -9.24
C ARG A 101 8.05 -9.95 -10.06
N ALA A 102 7.96 -10.21 -11.37
CA ALA A 102 9.11 -10.18 -12.27
C ALA A 102 9.73 -8.77 -12.35
N GLN A 103 8.89 -7.74 -12.43
CA GLN A 103 9.35 -6.34 -12.51
C GLN A 103 9.92 -5.83 -11.19
N THR A 104 9.41 -6.33 -10.06
CA THR A 104 9.87 -5.94 -8.71
C THR A 104 11.01 -6.80 -8.16
N LYS A 105 11.48 -7.79 -8.94
CA LYS A 105 12.48 -8.79 -8.51
C LYS A 105 12.01 -9.53 -7.26
N GLY A 106 10.72 -9.86 -7.22
CA GLY A 106 10.11 -10.77 -6.25
C GLY A 106 10.48 -12.22 -6.59
N GLU A 107 10.75 -13.01 -5.54
CA GLU A 107 11.16 -14.41 -5.68
C GLU A 107 10.01 -15.38 -5.44
N ALA A 108 9.02 -14.99 -4.62
CA ALA A 108 7.87 -15.82 -4.29
C ALA A 108 6.68 -15.52 -5.22
N GLU A 109 6.13 -16.58 -5.81
CA GLU A 109 4.85 -16.51 -6.50
C GLU A 109 3.73 -16.48 -5.47
N LEU A 110 3.22 -15.29 -5.19
CA LEU A 110 2.12 -15.07 -4.24
C LEU A 110 0.82 -14.84 -5.01
N PRO A 111 -0.29 -15.44 -4.56
CA PRO A 111 -1.56 -15.33 -5.27
C PRO A 111 -2.07 -13.88 -5.26
N ILE A 112 -2.67 -13.45 -6.37
CA ILE A 112 -3.49 -12.24 -6.42
C ILE A 112 -4.77 -12.53 -5.65
N ARG A 113 -4.99 -11.78 -4.59
CA ARG A 113 -6.07 -12.03 -3.62
C ARG A 113 -7.41 -11.38 -3.98
N TYR A 114 -7.44 -10.66 -5.10
CA TYR A 114 -8.61 -9.93 -5.57
C TYR A 114 -9.32 -10.72 -6.67
N SER A 115 -10.65 -10.76 -6.63
CA SER A 115 -11.44 -11.38 -7.70
C SER A 115 -11.33 -10.58 -9.00
N GLU A 116 -11.58 -11.24 -10.14
CA GLU A 116 -11.68 -10.54 -11.43
C GLU A 116 -12.72 -9.42 -11.39
N ASP A 117 -13.87 -9.63 -10.74
CA ASP A 117 -14.91 -8.61 -10.60
C ASP A 117 -14.38 -7.36 -9.87
N THR A 118 -13.54 -7.55 -8.84
CA THR A 118 -12.89 -6.44 -8.14
C THR A 118 -11.95 -5.68 -9.07
N LEU A 119 -11.13 -6.40 -9.85
CA LEU A 119 -10.21 -5.79 -10.80
C LEU A 119 -10.96 -5.05 -11.91
N ARG A 120 -12.08 -5.59 -12.41
CA ARG A 120 -12.93 -4.96 -13.42
C ARG A 120 -13.62 -3.70 -12.89
N ALA A 121 -14.09 -3.72 -11.64
CA ALA A 121 -14.63 -2.54 -10.99
C ALA A 121 -13.58 -1.42 -10.89
N CYS A 122 -12.36 -1.76 -10.46
CA CYS A 122 -11.26 -0.78 -10.38
C CYS A 122 -10.83 -0.26 -11.76
N ALA A 123 -10.80 -1.13 -12.78
CA ALA A 123 -10.53 -0.73 -14.16
C ALA A 123 -11.60 0.26 -14.66
N LYS A 124 -12.88 0.02 -14.33
CA LYS A 124 -13.98 0.92 -14.66
C LYS A 124 -13.84 2.27 -13.95
N GLU A 125 -13.57 2.27 -12.64
CA GLU A 125 -13.35 3.52 -11.89
C GLU A 125 -12.18 4.35 -12.45
N ASN A 126 -11.10 3.70 -12.88
CA ASN A 126 -9.96 4.37 -13.53
C ASN A 126 -10.35 5.10 -14.83
N VAL A 127 -11.37 4.62 -15.54
CA VAL A 127 -11.90 5.26 -16.77
C VAL A 127 -12.86 6.39 -16.44
N GLU A 128 -13.71 6.22 -15.43
CA GLU A 128 -14.78 7.17 -15.04
C GLU A 128 -14.27 8.47 -14.37
N GLN A 129 -12.95 8.61 -14.23
CA GLN A 129 -12.20 9.74 -13.65
C GLN A 129 -12.47 9.93 -12.15
N GLY A 130 -11.43 9.69 -11.33
CA GLY A 130 -11.50 9.84 -9.87
C GLY A 130 -10.62 8.86 -9.09
N THR A 131 -9.97 7.92 -9.76
CA THR A 131 -9.04 6.93 -9.18
C THR A 131 -7.79 6.75 -10.02
N ASP A 132 -6.76 6.21 -9.37
CA ASP A 132 -5.59 5.60 -9.98
C ASP A 132 -5.30 4.26 -9.31
N TRP A 133 -6.20 3.29 -9.50
CA TRP A 133 -6.03 1.93 -9.02
C TRP A 133 -4.90 1.24 -9.76
N ARG A 134 -3.94 0.72 -8.98
CA ARG A 134 -2.82 -0.08 -9.46
C ARG A 134 -2.68 -1.35 -8.65
N LEU A 135 -2.43 -2.46 -9.32
CA LEU A 135 -2.12 -3.73 -8.69
C LEU A 135 -0.59 -3.90 -8.64
N VAL A 136 -0.02 -3.94 -7.45
CA VAL A 136 1.44 -3.88 -7.25
C VAL A 136 1.89 -5.07 -6.41
N TYR A 137 2.86 -5.83 -6.91
CA TYR A 137 3.58 -6.81 -6.08
C TYR A 137 4.57 -6.08 -5.16
N LEU A 138 4.49 -6.37 -3.86
CA LEU A 138 5.34 -5.76 -2.83
C LEU A 138 5.99 -6.84 -1.98
N ARG A 139 7.20 -6.56 -1.50
CA ARG A 139 8.04 -7.49 -0.74
C ARG A 139 7.85 -7.39 0.77
N GLY A 140 7.07 -6.42 1.25
CA GLY A 140 6.84 -6.23 2.68
C GLY A 140 8.00 -5.52 3.36
N ASN A 141 8.71 -4.64 2.64
CA ASN A 141 9.84 -3.92 3.21
C ASN A 141 9.35 -2.81 4.14
N SER A 142 10.04 -2.63 5.28
CA SER A 142 9.83 -1.44 6.11
C SER A 142 10.44 -0.19 5.47
N LEU A 143 10.09 0.99 5.99
CA LEU A 143 10.66 2.26 5.52
C LEU A 143 12.19 2.28 5.67
N ARG A 144 12.73 1.72 6.75
CA ARG A 144 14.19 1.62 6.95
C ARG A 144 14.85 0.74 5.91
N GLN A 145 14.26 -0.42 5.60
CA GLN A 145 14.80 -1.31 4.59
C GLN A 145 14.78 -0.66 3.20
N GLU A 146 13.72 0.08 2.86
CA GLU A 146 13.67 0.84 1.62
C GLU A 146 14.73 1.96 1.59
N ARG A 147 14.95 2.66 2.71
CA ARG A 147 15.98 3.71 2.84
C ARG A 147 17.39 3.19 2.71
N GLU A 148 17.69 2.01 3.24
CA GLU A 148 18.95 1.31 3.04
C GLU A 148 19.13 0.89 1.58
N ARG A 149 18.06 0.38 0.94
CA ARG A 149 18.08 -0.09 -0.44
C ARG A 149 18.36 1.01 -1.45
N VAL A 150 17.65 2.13 -1.38
CA VAL A 150 17.69 3.19 -2.41
C VAL A 150 18.60 4.36 -2.04
N GLY A 151 18.92 4.54 -0.76
CA GLY A 151 19.84 5.59 -0.31
C GLY A 151 19.25 7.01 -0.39
N ILE A 152 20.13 8.02 -0.34
CA ILE A 152 19.83 9.47 -0.39
C ILE A 152 20.54 10.22 -1.52
N ASN A 153 21.25 9.50 -2.39
CA ASN A 153 22.04 10.15 -3.42
C ASN A 153 21.12 10.71 -4.50
N ARG A 154 20.87 12.02 -4.49
CA ARG A 154 19.99 12.68 -5.46
C ARG A 154 20.40 12.48 -6.93
N LYS A 155 21.68 12.16 -7.20
CA LYS A 155 22.16 11.82 -8.55
C LYS A 155 21.81 10.38 -8.99
N ARG A 156 21.27 9.56 -8.09
CA ARG A 156 20.83 8.17 -8.33
C ARG A 156 19.38 8.04 -7.86
N GLN A 157 18.43 8.11 -8.79
CA GLN A 157 17.00 7.99 -8.48
C GLN A 157 16.53 6.54 -8.63
N PRO A 158 15.53 6.08 -7.84
CA PRO A 158 14.90 6.85 -6.78
C PRO A 158 15.79 6.95 -5.54
N CYS A 159 15.58 7.96 -4.70
CA CYS A 159 16.26 8.11 -3.42
C CYS A 159 15.36 8.80 -2.40
N PHE A 160 15.65 8.62 -1.11
CA PHE A 160 15.02 9.39 -0.04
C PHE A 160 15.55 10.82 0.02
N HIS A 161 14.77 11.70 0.64
CA HIS A 161 15.29 12.98 1.10
C HIS A 161 16.38 12.75 2.16
N ASN A 162 17.36 13.65 2.23
CA ASN A 162 18.41 13.57 3.24
C ASN A 162 17.91 14.12 4.58
N ASN A 163 17.08 13.34 5.27
CA ASN A 163 16.66 13.55 6.65
C ASN A 163 16.83 12.27 7.46
N ASP A 164 16.99 12.42 8.77
CA ASP A 164 17.37 11.34 9.69
C ASP A 164 16.52 11.27 10.97
N TRP A 165 15.58 12.19 11.19
CA TRP A 165 14.76 12.23 12.41
C TRP A 165 14.04 10.89 12.68
N TRP A 166 13.48 10.29 11.63
CA TRP A 166 12.76 9.02 11.65
C TRP A 166 13.67 7.77 11.69
N LEU A 167 14.99 7.97 11.63
CA LEU A 167 16.01 6.93 11.77
C LEU A 167 16.50 6.78 13.22
N SER A 168 15.99 7.59 14.15
CA SER A 168 16.31 7.43 15.56
C SER A 168 15.56 6.24 16.17
N GLU A 169 16.14 5.58 17.18
CA GLU A 169 15.53 4.42 17.86
C GLU A 169 14.13 4.71 18.43
N LYS A 170 13.82 5.98 18.73
CA LYS A 170 12.52 6.40 19.25
C LYS A 170 11.38 6.20 18.25
N GLU A 171 11.72 6.14 16.96
CA GLU A 171 10.78 6.03 15.85
C GLU A 171 10.72 4.60 15.29
N ASP A 172 11.39 3.64 15.95
CA ASP A 172 11.50 2.26 15.46
C ASP A 172 10.14 1.54 15.38
N ASN A 173 9.20 1.88 16.27
CA ASN A 173 7.88 1.26 16.35
C ASN A 173 7.11 1.31 15.02
N TRP A 174 7.21 2.41 14.27
CA TRP A 174 6.57 2.55 12.95
C TRP A 174 7.57 2.45 11.80
N ALA A 175 8.81 2.98 11.96
CA ALA A 175 9.78 3.01 10.86
C ALA A 175 10.30 1.61 10.47
N THR A 176 10.30 0.67 11.42
CA THR A 176 10.72 -0.72 11.19
C THR A 176 9.55 -1.67 10.94
N GLU A 177 8.31 -1.19 11.09
CA GLU A 177 7.12 -2.01 10.87
C GLU A 177 7.07 -2.51 9.43
N LYS A 178 6.76 -3.80 9.30
CA LYS A 178 6.61 -4.49 8.02
C LYS A 178 5.17 -4.82 7.78
N PHE A 179 4.85 -5.01 6.51
CA PHE A 179 3.57 -5.55 6.07
C PHE A 179 3.81 -6.89 5.36
N GLU A 180 2.74 -7.64 5.12
CA GLU A 180 2.82 -8.92 4.43
C GLU A 180 3.29 -8.72 2.98
N ALA A 181 4.15 -9.61 2.47
CA ALA A 181 4.47 -9.58 1.04
C ALA A 181 3.27 -10.04 0.21
N GLY A 182 3.11 -9.50 -0.99
CA GLY A 182 2.04 -9.91 -1.89
C GLY A 182 1.56 -8.84 -2.87
N TYR A 183 0.45 -9.13 -3.52
CA TYR A 183 -0.22 -8.22 -4.44
C TYR A 183 -1.20 -7.31 -3.70
N TYR A 184 -1.06 -6.01 -3.88
CA TYR A 184 -1.91 -4.99 -3.29
C TYR A 184 -2.55 -4.10 -4.36
N LEU A 185 -3.85 -3.86 -4.20
CA LEU A 185 -4.61 -2.94 -5.04
C LEU A 185 -4.71 -1.59 -4.34
N ILE A 186 -4.04 -0.59 -4.90
CA ILE A 186 -3.78 0.71 -4.27
C ILE A 186 -4.29 1.83 -5.16
N ASP A 187 -5.11 2.75 -4.62
CA ASP A 187 -5.56 3.97 -5.31
C ASP A 187 -4.57 5.11 -5.06
N PHE A 188 -3.75 5.42 -6.07
CA PHE A 188 -2.79 6.53 -6.03
C PHE A 188 -3.40 7.89 -6.37
N ASN A 189 -4.70 7.96 -6.62
CA ASN A 189 -5.37 9.25 -6.66
C ASN A 189 -5.59 9.69 -5.22
N GLY A 190 -4.72 10.55 -4.72
CA GLY A 190 -4.83 11.09 -3.37
C GLY A 190 -6.24 11.62 -3.15
N ARG A 191 -6.93 11.13 -2.11
CA ARG A 191 -8.27 11.59 -1.76
C ARG A 191 -8.26 12.35 -0.46
N PHE A 192 -9.23 13.25 -0.31
CA PHE A 192 -9.49 13.97 0.95
C PHE A 192 -8.32 14.85 1.43
N GLY A 193 -7.56 15.38 0.46
CA GLY A 193 -6.66 16.51 0.60
C GLY A 193 -7.25 17.62 1.47
N ARG A 194 -6.74 17.84 2.70
CA ARG A 194 -7.20 18.86 3.68
C ARG A 194 -8.33 18.46 4.63
N THR A 195 -8.68 17.19 4.68
CA THR A 195 -9.61 16.66 5.68
C THR A 195 -8.82 16.18 6.89
N SER A 196 -9.30 16.42 8.13
CA SER A 196 -8.62 15.90 9.34
C SER A 196 -8.56 14.37 9.37
N TRP A 197 -7.59 13.80 10.06
CA TRP A 197 -7.42 12.34 10.21
C TRP A 197 -8.72 11.60 10.55
N GLN A 198 -9.45 12.06 11.57
CA GLN A 198 -10.71 11.41 11.96
C GLN A 198 -11.78 11.48 10.86
N ASN A 199 -11.84 12.59 10.11
CA ASN A 199 -12.80 12.74 9.03
C ASN A 199 -12.41 11.92 7.81
N GLN A 200 -11.11 11.81 7.54
CA GLN A 200 -10.56 10.90 6.55
C GLN A 200 -10.97 9.45 6.86
N GLU A 201 -10.81 8.98 8.10
CA GLU A 201 -11.27 7.65 8.53
C GLU A 201 -12.78 7.47 8.39
N ASN A 202 -13.58 8.47 8.78
CA ASN A 202 -15.03 8.43 8.62
C ASN A 202 -15.44 8.25 7.15
N VAL A 203 -14.73 8.88 6.21
CA VAL A 203 -15.01 8.72 4.78
C VAL A 203 -14.56 7.35 4.28
N ILE A 204 -13.41 6.82 4.71
CA ILE A 204 -12.99 5.45 4.37
C ILE A 204 -14.07 4.44 4.80
N VAL A 205 -14.57 4.57 6.03
CA VAL A 205 -15.65 3.71 6.54
C VAL A 205 -16.92 3.81 5.69
N GLN A 206 -17.23 5.00 5.15
CA GLN A 206 -18.37 5.21 4.25
C GLN A 206 -18.18 4.60 2.85
N LEU A 207 -16.93 4.46 2.37
CA LEU A 207 -16.67 3.80 1.08
C LEU A 207 -17.03 2.31 1.12
N GLY A 208 -16.87 1.67 2.28
CA GLY A 208 -17.26 0.28 2.50
C GLY A 208 -16.23 -0.50 3.32
N PRO A 209 -16.61 -1.66 3.87
CA PRO A 209 -15.72 -2.50 4.68
C PRO A 209 -14.52 -3.07 3.90
N GLU A 210 -14.58 -3.03 2.57
CA GLU A 210 -13.53 -3.45 1.66
C GLU A 210 -12.46 -2.37 1.42
N PHE A 211 -12.57 -1.18 1.99
CA PHE A 211 -11.57 -0.12 1.86
C PHE A 211 -10.84 0.10 3.18
N GLU A 212 -9.54 0.38 3.09
CA GLU A 212 -8.70 0.73 4.23
C GLU A 212 -7.63 1.74 3.85
N ARG A 213 -7.13 2.46 4.84
CA ARG A 213 -5.92 3.28 4.68
C ARG A 213 -4.73 2.36 4.43
N ALA A 214 -3.94 2.62 3.39
CA ALA A 214 -2.76 1.82 3.10
C ALA A 214 -1.68 1.94 4.19
N HIS A 215 -0.76 0.99 4.28
CA HIS A 215 0.39 1.17 5.18
C HIS A 215 1.42 2.13 4.54
N GLU A 216 2.05 3.03 5.30
CA GLU A 216 3.03 4.00 4.76
C GLU A 216 4.23 3.34 4.09
N ALA A 217 4.73 2.25 4.66
CA ALA A 217 5.78 1.43 4.05
C ALA A 217 5.31 0.79 2.73
N MET A 218 4.04 0.38 2.63
CA MET A 218 3.45 -0.19 1.41
C MET A 218 3.38 0.86 0.30
N VAL A 219 2.86 2.05 0.61
CA VAL A 219 2.79 3.16 -0.35
C VAL A 219 4.18 3.59 -0.82
N THR A 220 5.13 3.67 0.10
CA THR A 220 6.53 4.03 -0.20
C THR A 220 7.19 2.99 -1.08
N GLU A 221 7.11 1.70 -0.72
CA GLU A 221 7.66 0.62 -1.54
C GLU A 221 7.02 0.65 -2.94
N ALA A 222 5.70 0.75 -3.03
CA ALA A 222 5.00 0.79 -4.31
C ALA A 222 5.44 1.96 -5.20
N ALA A 223 5.50 3.18 -4.66
CA ALA A 223 5.95 4.36 -5.42
C ALA A 223 7.39 4.22 -5.92
N LEU A 224 8.31 3.72 -5.07
CA LEU A 224 9.71 3.49 -5.45
C LEU A 224 9.83 2.42 -6.54
N ARG A 225 9.09 1.31 -6.42
CA ARG A 225 9.12 0.20 -7.39
C ARG A 225 8.51 0.60 -8.73
N ILE A 226 7.41 1.35 -8.72
CA ILE A 226 6.80 1.89 -9.93
C ILE A 226 7.81 2.80 -10.65
N PHE A 227 8.45 3.72 -9.94
CA PHE A 227 9.48 4.58 -10.52
C PHE A 227 10.65 3.77 -11.11
N GLU A 228 11.13 2.74 -10.41
CA GLU A 228 12.21 1.87 -10.90
C GLU A 228 11.82 1.11 -12.18
N ALA A 229 10.56 0.71 -12.31
CA ALA A 229 10.09 -0.08 -13.44
C ALA A 229 9.65 0.77 -14.64
N THR A 230 9.08 1.95 -14.41
CA THR A 230 8.43 2.76 -15.46
C THR A 230 9.03 4.17 -15.62
N GLY A 231 9.77 4.66 -14.63
CA GLY A 231 10.23 6.05 -14.56
C GLY A 231 9.14 7.04 -14.13
N GLU A 232 7.93 6.58 -13.88
CA GLU A 232 6.81 7.43 -13.44
C GLU A 232 6.97 7.84 -11.97
N ARG A 233 6.74 9.13 -11.70
CA ARG A 233 6.74 9.68 -10.35
C ARG A 233 5.30 9.79 -9.84
N LEU A 234 5.00 9.08 -8.76
CA LEU A 234 3.76 9.21 -8.04
C LEU A 234 3.95 10.13 -6.83
N LEU A 235 2.85 10.67 -6.31
CA LEU A 235 2.82 11.47 -5.08
C LEU A 235 3.65 12.78 -5.16
N GLU A 236 3.80 13.38 -6.35
CA GLU A 236 4.66 14.55 -6.52
C GLU A 236 4.16 15.80 -5.79
N THR A 237 2.84 15.93 -5.61
CA THR A 237 2.20 17.17 -5.15
C THR A 237 1.58 17.05 -3.76
N TRP A 238 1.78 15.93 -3.07
CA TRP A 238 1.19 15.66 -1.76
C TRP A 238 1.96 14.58 -0.99
N TYR A 239 1.75 14.51 0.31
CA TYR A 239 2.34 13.51 1.19
C TYR A 239 1.31 12.51 1.67
N TYR A 240 1.74 11.26 1.83
CA TYR A 240 0.95 10.20 2.42
C TYR A 240 1.31 10.01 3.89
N TRP A 241 0.32 10.08 4.77
CA TRP A 241 0.43 9.70 6.18
C TRP A 241 -0.36 8.43 6.43
N GLY A 242 0.38 7.38 6.78
CA GLY A 242 -0.18 6.08 7.14
C GLY A 242 -0.41 5.96 8.65
N ARG A 243 -1.04 4.85 9.05
CA ARG A 243 -1.60 4.69 10.39
C ARG A 243 -0.54 4.61 11.48
N SER A 244 0.64 4.06 11.19
CA SER A 244 1.65 3.81 12.23
C SER A 244 2.44 5.08 12.57
N LEU A 245 2.59 6.01 11.62
CA LEU A 245 3.17 7.33 11.84
C LEU A 245 2.32 8.24 12.76
N ASP A 246 1.00 8.00 12.84
CA ASP A 246 0.07 8.77 13.70
C ASP A 246 -0.05 8.18 15.13
N SER A 247 0.59 7.05 15.40
CA SER A 247 0.43 6.28 16.66
C SER A 247 1.46 6.55 17.74
#